data_AF-A0A0F8ZAU7-F1
#
_entry.id   AF-A0A0F8ZAU7-F1
#
_cell.length_a   1.000
_cell.length_b   1.000
_cell.length_c   1.000
_cell.angle_alpha   90.00
_cell.angle_beta   90.00
_cell.angle_gamma   90.00
#
_symmetry.space_group_name_H-M   'P 1'
#
loop_
_entity.id
_entity.type
_entity.pdbx_description
1 polymer ?
#
loop_
_entity_poly.entity_id
_entity_poly.type
_entity_poly.pdbx_seq_one_letter_code
_entity_poly.pdbx_strand_id
1 'polypeptide(L)'
;MARGRPAICPYCGSNNGSINKGFRETKTMGRRRIKLCKACGRKLTPRNQKPTDAIEEKLAETCVESSEGTEPGSVSELEKSDESASDPEVPPEPDENSGIVSSPEEEWTS
;
A
#
# COMPACT_ATOMS: atom_id res chain seq x y z
N MET A 1 0.68 15.04 25.20
CA MET A 1 1.32 13.70 25.26
C MET A 1 0.51 12.75 24.39
N ALA A 2 1.09 12.18 23.33
CA ALA A 2 0.34 11.32 22.41
C ALA A 2 -0.06 10.00 23.11
N ARG A 3 -1.36 9.82 23.36
CA ARG A 3 -1.95 8.67 24.08
C ARG A 3 -2.23 7.50 23.12
N GLY A 4 -1.18 6.87 22.61
CA GLY A 4 -1.33 5.66 21.80
C GLY A 4 -0.15 4.71 21.96
N ARG A 5 -0.44 3.42 22.23
CA ARG A 5 0.59 2.37 22.22
C ARG A 5 1.21 2.36 20.82
N PRO A 6 2.53 2.54 20.69
CA PRO A 6 3.15 2.64 19.38
C PRO A 6 2.95 1.32 18.62
N ALA A 7 2.67 1.44 17.33
CA ALA A 7 2.29 0.29 16.50
C ALA A 7 3.49 -0.63 16.30
N ILE A 8 3.51 -1.73 17.05
CA ILE A 8 4.52 -2.79 16.94
C ILE A 8 4.37 -3.44 15.55
N CYS A 9 5.49 -3.65 14.87
CA CYS A 9 5.47 -4.37 13.60
C CYS A 9 5.06 -5.84 13.82
N PRO A 10 4.01 -6.34 13.15
CA PRO A 10 3.56 -7.72 13.33
C PRO A 10 4.55 -8.77 12.81
N TYR A 11 5.53 -8.35 12.00
CA TYR A 11 6.49 -9.28 11.38
C TYR A 11 7.79 -9.43 12.16
N CYS A 12 8.30 -8.34 12.76
CA CYS A 12 9.59 -8.36 13.44
C CYS A 12 9.53 -7.90 14.90
N GLY A 13 8.35 -7.54 15.42
CA GLY A 13 8.18 -7.06 16.80
C GLY A 13 8.81 -5.69 17.07
N SER A 14 9.44 -5.06 16.07
CA SER A 14 10.09 -3.76 16.24
C SER A 14 9.08 -2.66 16.52
N ASN A 15 9.46 -1.77 17.45
CA ASN A 15 8.76 -0.55 17.78
C ASN A 15 9.38 0.70 17.11
N ASN A 16 10.23 0.52 16.10
CA ASN A 16 10.95 1.60 15.42
C ASN A 16 10.05 2.45 14.49
N GLY A 17 8.73 2.32 14.62
CA GLY A 17 7.74 3.02 13.81
C GLY A 17 7.67 2.53 12.36
N SER A 18 6.81 3.19 11.60
CA SER A 18 6.51 2.84 10.22
C SER A 18 6.40 4.10 9.36
N ILE A 19 6.89 4.05 8.13
CA ILE A 19 6.83 5.16 7.16
C ILE A 19 5.63 4.93 6.24
N ASN A 20 4.90 5.99 5.86
CA ASN A 20 3.86 5.88 4.84
C ASN A 20 4.52 5.72 3.47
N LYS A 21 4.17 4.65 2.74
CA LYS A 21 4.71 4.37 1.39
C LYS A 21 3.74 4.75 0.26
N GLY A 22 2.45 4.86 0.56
CA GLY A 22 1.42 5.18 -0.42
C GLY A 22 0.11 4.50 -0.08
N PHE A 23 -0.67 4.16 -1.10
CA PHE A 23 -1.99 3.57 -0.96
C PHE A 23 -2.12 2.29 -1.80
N ARG A 24 -2.96 1.36 -1.33
CA ARG A 24 -3.45 0.22 -2.10
C ARG A 24 -4.94 0.40 -2.29
N GLU A 25 -5.38 0.33 -3.53
CA GLU A 25 -6.79 0.29 -3.86
C GLU A 25 -7.30 -1.15 -3.80
N THR A 26 -8.48 -1.33 -3.21
CA THR A 26 -9.13 -2.64 -3.04
C THR A 26 -10.61 -2.50 -3.35
N LYS A 27 -11.16 -3.39 -4.16
CA LYS A 27 -12.55 -3.31 -4.66
C LYS A 27 -13.59 -3.13 -3.55
N THR A 28 -13.42 -3.83 -2.43
CA THR A 28 -14.38 -3.83 -1.32
C THR A 28 -14.10 -2.78 -0.25
N MET A 29 -12.89 -2.24 -0.21
CA MET A 29 -12.39 -1.46 0.94
C MET A 29 -11.78 -0.11 0.55
N GLY A 30 -11.89 0.28 -0.72
CA GLY A 30 -11.39 1.54 -1.24
C GLY A 30 -9.87 1.67 -1.16
N ARG A 31 -9.41 2.92 -1.07
CA ARG A 31 -7.99 3.26 -0.92
C ARG A 31 -7.54 3.12 0.53
N ARG A 32 -6.50 2.30 0.77
CA ARG A 32 -5.96 2.02 2.11
C ARG A 32 -4.47 2.33 2.16
N ARG A 33 -4.01 3.00 3.23
CA ARG A 33 -2.60 3.39 3.40
C ARG A 33 -1.73 2.16 3.60
N ILE A 34 -0.64 2.10 2.84
CA ILE A 34 0.44 1.15 3.01
C ILE A 34 1.53 1.82 3.83
N LYS A 35 1.98 1.14 4.87
CA LYS A 35 3.14 1.55 5.65
C LYS A 35 4.30 0.57 5.45
N LEU A 36 5.51 1.02 5.73
CA LEU A 36 6.73 0.22 5.66
C LEU A 36 7.43 0.28 7.01
N CYS A 37 7.76 -0.89 7.57
CA CYS A 37 8.48 -0.95 8.84
C CYS A 37 9.92 -0.45 8.66
N LYS A 38 10.37 0.46 9.53
CA LYS A 38 11.76 0.97 9.47
C LYS A 38 12.82 -0.08 9.81
N ALA A 39 12.45 -1.13 10.56
CA ALA A 39 13.38 -2.16 10.98
C ALA A 39 13.52 -3.29 9.95
N CYS A 40 12.40 -3.90 9.52
CA CYS A 40 12.44 -5.06 8.62
C CYS A 40 12.11 -4.74 7.16
N GLY A 41 11.77 -3.50 6.83
CA GLY A 41 11.44 -3.08 5.46
C GLY A 41 10.14 -3.67 4.90
N ARG A 42 9.42 -4.49 5.65
CA ARG A 42 8.18 -5.14 5.18
C ARG A 42 7.02 -4.15 5.08
N LYS A 43 6.18 -4.36 4.06
CA LYS A 43 4.94 -3.62 3.84
C LYS A 43 3.88 -4.10 4.84
N LEU A 44 3.21 -3.17 5.50
CA LEU A 44 2.16 -3.43 6.49
C LEU A 44 0.96 -2.51 6.24
N THR A 45 -0.23 -3.09 6.31
CA THR A 45 -1.51 -2.38 6.14
C THR A 45 -2.22 -2.37 7.48
N PRO A 46 -2.30 -1.24 8.20
CA PRO A 46 -3.03 -1.18 9.46
C PRO A 46 -4.49 -1.62 9.29
N ARG A 47 -5.01 -2.43 10.22
CA ARG A 47 -6.31 -3.11 10.13
C ARG A 47 -7.51 -2.15 10.24
N ASN A 48 -7.41 -1.13 11.09
CA ASN A 48 -8.50 -0.21 11.41
C ASN A 48 -8.31 1.16 10.75
N GLN A 49 -8.11 1.15 9.43
CA GLN A 49 -8.04 2.39 8.65
C GLN A 49 -9.42 2.83 8.20
N LYS A 50 -9.73 4.12 8.38
CA LYS A 50 -10.84 4.76 7.71
C LYS A 50 -10.49 4.89 6.22
N PRO A 51 -11.41 4.54 5.29
CA PRO A 51 -11.19 4.78 3.87
C PRO A 51 -10.93 6.27 3.65
N THR A 52 -9.88 6.60 2.90
CA THR A 52 -9.51 8.01 2.66
C THR A 52 -10.49 8.73 1.73
N ASP A 53 -11.30 7.98 0.98
CA ASP A 53 -12.30 8.52 0.07
C ASP A 53 -13.34 9.37 0.83
N ALA A 54 -13.59 9.07 2.12
CA ALA A 54 -14.47 9.86 2.99
C ALA A 54 -13.82 11.12 3.59
N ILE A 55 -12.51 11.31 3.40
CA ILE A 55 -11.74 12.44 3.96
C ILE A 55 -11.42 13.48 2.88
N GLU A 56 -11.28 13.05 1.62
CA GLU A 56 -11.01 13.95 0.48
C GLU A 56 -12.17 14.93 0.25
N GLU A 57 -13.43 14.48 0.40
CA GLU A 57 -14.61 15.35 0.31
C GLU A 57 -14.57 16.49 1.35
N LYS A 58 -14.10 16.20 2.58
CA LYS A 58 -13.99 17.21 3.66
C LYS A 58 -12.82 18.18 3.52
N LEU A 59 -11.79 17.85 2.75
CA LEU A 59 -10.67 18.76 2.48
C LEU A 59 -10.94 19.62 1.25
N ALA A 60 -11.66 19.10 0.25
CA ALA A 60 -12.12 19.87 -0.90
C ALA A 60 -13.12 20.97 -0.49
N GLU A 61 -13.96 20.71 0.52
CA GLU A 61 -14.95 21.68 1.02
C GLU A 61 -14.34 22.87 1.77
N THR A 62 -13.06 22.80 2.16
CA THR A 62 -12.36 23.90 2.85
C THR A 62 -11.54 24.81 1.93
N CYS A 63 -11.53 24.58 0.61
CA CYS A 63 -10.77 25.38 -0.36
C CYS A 63 -11.63 26.30 -1.25
N VAL A 64 -12.94 26.39 -1.03
CA VAL A 64 -13.83 27.28 -1.81
C VAL A 64 -14.25 28.50 -0.99
N GLU A 65 -13.29 29.22 -0.39
CA GLU A 65 -13.48 30.62 0.04
C GLU A 65 -12.13 31.23 0.45
N SER A 66 -11.25 31.49 -0.52
CA SER A 66 -10.21 32.52 -0.39
C SER A 66 -9.65 32.88 -1.77
N SER A 67 -10.17 33.98 -2.28
CA SER A 67 -9.46 35.05 -3.00
C SER A 67 -8.65 34.70 -4.26
N GLU A 68 -9.28 34.99 -5.40
CA GLU A 68 -8.82 35.86 -6.48
C GLU A 68 -7.32 36.23 -6.55
N GLY A 69 -6.72 35.94 -7.70
CA GLY A 69 -5.63 36.74 -8.27
C GLY A 69 -4.24 36.11 -8.22
N THR A 70 -3.88 35.37 -9.28
CA THR A 70 -2.59 35.51 -9.99
C THR A 70 -2.51 34.49 -11.12
N GLU A 71 -2.27 35.02 -12.30
CA GLU A 71 -2.16 34.38 -13.61
C GLU A 71 -0.84 33.60 -13.70
N PRO A 72 -0.85 32.28 -14.02
CA PRO A 72 0.37 31.57 -14.35
C PRO A 72 0.60 31.60 -15.86
N GLY A 73 1.73 32.21 -16.22
CA GLY A 73 2.25 32.29 -17.57
C GLY A 73 2.42 30.93 -18.23
N SER A 74 2.11 30.95 -19.53
CA SER A 74 2.52 30.02 -20.57
C SER A 74 3.97 29.58 -20.42
N VAL A 75 4.19 28.29 -20.15
CA VAL A 75 5.41 27.60 -20.54
C VAL A 75 5.07 26.45 -21.48
N SER A 76 5.69 26.55 -22.65
CA SER A 76 5.49 25.80 -23.86
C SER A 76 6.00 24.37 -23.76
N GLU A 77 5.40 23.55 -24.63
CA GLU A 77 5.99 22.40 -25.36
C GLU A 77 6.71 21.32 -24.54
N LEU A 78 6.13 20.14 -24.42
CA LEU A 78 6.09 19.12 -25.48
C LEU A 78 7.50 18.83 -25.99
N GLU A 79 8.15 17.80 -25.42
CA GLU A 79 8.83 16.80 -26.24
C GLU A 79 8.70 15.42 -25.59
N LYS A 80 8.48 14.47 -26.49
CA LYS A 80 8.07 13.08 -26.28
C LYS A 80 9.20 12.25 -26.88
N SER A 81 9.78 11.35 -26.08
CA SER A 81 10.68 10.27 -26.52
C SER A 81 10.56 9.23 -25.40
N ASP A 82 9.79 8.15 -25.52
CA ASP A 82 9.95 6.98 -26.40
C ASP A 82 11.34 6.33 -26.32
N GLU A 83 11.35 4.99 -26.28
CA GLU A 83 12.44 4.05 -25.93
C GLU A 83 12.77 3.91 -24.43
N SER A 84 12.83 2.73 -23.82
CA SER A 84 12.87 1.35 -24.34
C SER A 84 12.36 0.42 -23.24
N ALA A 85 11.37 -0.41 -23.57
CA ALA A 85 10.95 -1.52 -22.73
C ALA A 85 11.96 -2.66 -22.91
N SER A 86 12.88 -2.81 -21.96
CA SER A 86 13.65 -4.04 -21.83
C SER A 86 12.76 -5.09 -21.19
N ASP A 87 12.39 -6.08 -22.00
CA ASP A 87 11.68 -7.30 -21.64
C ASP A 87 12.42 -8.01 -20.48
N PRO A 88 11.83 -8.16 -19.28
CA PRO A 88 12.46 -8.93 -18.23
C PRO A 88 12.36 -10.42 -18.58
N GLU A 89 13.52 -11.05 -18.81
CA GLU A 89 13.66 -12.51 -18.92
C GLU A 89 12.82 -13.19 -17.83
N VAL A 90 11.78 -13.90 -18.28
CA VAL A 90 10.97 -14.78 -17.44
C VAL A 90 11.85 -15.98 -17.08
N PRO A 91 12.20 -16.19 -15.80
CA PRO A 91 12.92 -17.38 -15.40
C PRO A 91 12.03 -18.62 -15.64
N PRO A 92 12.62 -19.76 -16.06
CA PRO A 92 11.87 -20.99 -16.30
C PRO A 92 11.16 -21.44 -15.02
N GLU A 93 9.90 -21.84 -15.17
CA GLU A 93 9.11 -22.39 -14.08
C GLU A 93 9.75 -23.69 -13.58
N PRO A 94 9.96 -23.85 -12.26
CA PRO A 94 10.40 -25.14 -11.72
C PRO A 94 9.28 -26.16 -11.87
N ASP A 95 9.64 -27.27 -12.52
CA ASP A 95 8.84 -28.47 -12.73
C ASP A 95 7.91 -28.82 -11.56
N GLU A 96 6.67 -29.12 -11.95
CA GLU A 96 5.65 -29.80 -11.16
C GLU A 96 6.17 -31.17 -10.71
N ASN A 97 6.93 -31.20 -9.61
CA ASN A 97 7.39 -32.44 -8.99
C ASN A 97 6.68 -32.68 -7.66
N SER A 98 5.59 -33.43 -7.77
CA SER A 98 5.25 -34.56 -6.91
C SER A 98 5.44 -34.37 -5.40
N GLY A 99 4.37 -33.92 -4.74
CA GLY A 99 4.31 -33.87 -3.29
C GLY A 99 2.92 -34.21 -2.76
N ILE A 100 2.29 -35.26 -3.29
CA ILE A 100 1.18 -35.91 -2.62
C ILE A 100 1.71 -36.57 -1.34
N VAL A 101 1.71 -35.80 -0.26
CA VAL A 101 1.86 -36.36 1.10
C VAL A 101 0.46 -36.53 1.67
N SER A 102 0.15 -37.79 1.84
CA SER A 102 -1.11 -38.37 2.26
C SER A 102 -1.72 -37.69 3.49
N SER A 103 -3.05 -37.58 3.45
CA SER A 103 -3.91 -37.59 4.63
C SER A 103 -3.51 -38.73 5.57
N PRO A 104 -3.49 -38.45 6.88
CA PRO A 104 -4.15 -39.36 7.80
C PRO A 104 -5.35 -38.67 8.46
N GLU A 105 -6.48 -39.28 8.17
CA GLU A 105 -7.75 -39.19 8.88
C GLU A 105 -7.54 -39.79 10.28
N GLU A 106 -7.34 -38.94 11.29
CA GLU A 106 -7.39 -39.36 12.69
C GLU A 106 -8.73 -38.96 13.31
N GLU A 107 -9.66 -39.88 13.12
CA GLU A 107 -10.68 -40.36 14.05
C GLU A 107 -10.42 -39.97 15.52
N TRP A 108 -11.21 -39.04 16.06
CA TRP A 108 -11.42 -38.93 17.50
C TRP A 108 -12.77 -39.58 17.81
N THR A 109 -12.68 -40.83 18.24
CA THR A 109 -13.77 -41.58 18.87
C THR A 109 -14.25 -40.86 20.13
N SER A 110 -15.54 -41.07 20.41
CA SER A 110 -16.36 -40.47 21.47
C SER A 110 -15.90 -40.79 22.89
#